data_AF-A0A645H2X3-F1
#
_entry.id   AF-A0A645H2X3-F1
#
_cell.length_a   1.000
_cell.length_b   1.000
_cell.length_c   1.000
_cell.angle_alpha   90.00
_cell.angle_beta   90.00
_cell.angle_gamma   90.00
#
_symmetry.space_group_name_H-M   'P 1'
#
loop_
_entity.id
_entity.type
_entity.pdbx_description
1 polymer ?
#
loop_
_entity_poly.entity_id
_entity_poly.type
_entity_poly.pdbx_seq_one_letter_code
_entity_poly.pdbx_strand_id
1 'polypeptide(L)'
;MLIFGSIVSDDVDNEFNEESDVDIALLASKSIELDSILEIELFFQNLLNREIDVLDLRSESLDIFVKISILNTGKIIYTADDGMSLEVLYNETDRIYRENENFMYFRKVDVLS
;
A
#
# COMPACT_ATOMS: atom_id res chain seq x y z
N MET A 1 0.71 -3.00 -9.65
CA MET A 1 -0.34 -3.51 -8.73
C MET A 1 0.32 -4.51 -7.81
N LEU A 2 0.12 -4.29 -6.52
CA LEU A 2 0.64 -5.14 -5.45
C LEU A 2 -0.53 -5.56 -4.56
N ILE A 3 -0.39 -6.72 -3.93
CA ILE A 3 -1.19 -7.09 -2.75
C ILE A 3 -0.31 -6.94 -1.51
N PHE A 4 -0.89 -6.50 -0.41
CA PHE A 4 -0.19 -6.33 0.86
C PHE A 4 -1.09 -6.76 2.02
N GLY A 5 -0.65 -6.54 3.26
CA GLY A 5 -1.45 -6.88 4.44
C GLY A 5 -1.49 -8.38 4.73
N SER A 6 -2.60 -8.84 5.29
CA SER A 6 -2.72 -10.20 5.85
C SER A 6 -2.57 -11.30 4.79
N ILE A 7 -3.03 -11.06 3.54
CA ILE A 7 -2.97 -12.04 2.44
C ILE A 7 -1.55 -12.43 2.02
N VAL A 8 -0.56 -11.58 2.28
CA VAL A 8 0.86 -11.86 1.98
C VAL A 8 1.71 -12.05 3.23
N SER A 9 1.14 -11.88 4.41
CA SER A 9 1.83 -11.99 5.69
C SER A 9 2.16 -13.44 6.00
N ASP A 10 3.37 -13.68 6.50
CA ASP A 10 3.79 -14.97 7.06
C ASP A 10 3.60 -15.02 8.59
N ASP A 11 2.99 -13.99 9.18
CA ASP A 11 2.72 -13.88 10.61
C ASP A 11 1.53 -14.77 11.02
N VAL A 12 1.79 -15.72 11.91
CA VAL A 12 0.81 -16.71 12.40
C VAL A 12 -0.29 -16.03 13.22
N ASP A 13 0.00 -14.90 13.88
CA ASP A 13 -1.00 -14.14 14.65
C ASP A 13 -1.88 -13.25 13.77
N ASN A 14 -1.52 -13.08 12.48
CA ASN A 14 -2.26 -12.31 11.47
C ASN A 14 -2.56 -13.16 10.22
N GLU A 15 -2.94 -14.41 10.42
CA GLU A 15 -3.26 -15.34 9.34
C GLU A 15 -4.52 -14.89 8.58
N PHE A 16 -4.39 -14.79 7.25
CA PHE A 16 -5.49 -14.50 6.34
C PHE A 16 -6.58 -15.58 6.47
N ASN A 17 -7.81 -15.17 6.75
CA ASN A 17 -8.93 -16.07 7.00
C ASN A 17 -10.19 -15.65 6.22
N GLU A 18 -11.34 -16.27 6.49
CA GLU A 18 -12.58 -16.04 5.74
C GLU A 18 -13.12 -14.59 5.88
N GLU A 19 -12.84 -13.94 7.00
CA GLU A 19 -13.31 -12.59 7.32
C GLU A 19 -12.31 -11.49 6.92
N SER A 20 -11.10 -11.86 6.48
CA SER A 20 -10.07 -10.89 6.07
C SER A 20 -10.47 -10.16 4.78
N ASP A 21 -10.19 -8.87 4.70
CA ASP A 21 -10.17 -8.11 3.46
C ASP A 21 -8.94 -8.42 2.62
N VAL A 22 -8.94 -8.00 1.35
CA VAL A 22 -7.77 -8.04 0.49
C VAL A 22 -7.29 -6.63 0.21
N ASP A 23 -6.10 -6.30 0.70
CA ASP A 23 -5.46 -5.03 0.47
C ASP A 23 -4.71 -4.99 -0.86
N ILE A 24 -5.07 -4.03 -1.73
CA ILE A 24 -4.47 -3.84 -3.04
C ILE A 24 -3.85 -2.45 -3.14
N ALA A 25 -2.59 -2.38 -3.57
CA ALA A 25 -1.92 -1.12 -3.85
C ALA A 25 -1.71 -0.91 -5.35
N LEU A 26 -2.11 0.26 -5.83
CA LEU A 26 -1.99 0.67 -7.23
C LEU A 26 -0.91 1.74 -7.38
N LEU A 27 -0.12 1.58 -8.45
CA LEU A 27 0.85 2.57 -8.89
C LEU A 27 0.55 2.87 -10.36
N ALA A 28 -0.23 3.90 -10.61
CA ALA A 28 -0.45 4.44 -11.95
C ALA A 28 0.62 5.50 -12.29
N SER A 29 0.56 6.10 -13.48
CA SER A 29 1.46 7.20 -13.87
C SER A 29 1.12 8.54 -13.21
N LYS A 30 -0.11 8.67 -12.70
CA LYS A 30 -0.66 9.82 -11.99
C LYS A 30 -1.46 9.31 -10.79
N SER A 31 -1.77 10.20 -9.84
CA SER A 31 -2.69 9.86 -8.77
C SER A 31 -4.07 9.51 -9.35
N ILE A 32 -4.73 8.55 -8.72
CA ILE A 32 -6.03 8.02 -9.11
C ILE A 32 -7.10 8.78 -8.30
N GLU A 33 -8.14 9.24 -8.96
CA GLU A 33 -9.25 9.90 -8.28
C GLU A 33 -10.01 8.94 -7.37
N LEU A 34 -10.52 9.44 -6.25
CA LEU A 34 -11.22 8.62 -5.25
C LEU A 34 -12.39 7.84 -5.85
N ASP A 35 -13.18 8.47 -6.74
CA ASP A 35 -14.30 7.80 -7.39
C ASP A 35 -13.85 6.57 -8.20
N SER A 36 -12.70 6.66 -8.89
CA SER A 36 -12.12 5.53 -9.61
C SER A 36 -11.60 4.44 -8.67
N ILE A 37 -11.04 4.81 -7.51
CA ILE A 37 -10.63 3.84 -6.48
C ILE A 37 -11.85 3.06 -5.98
N LEU A 38 -12.94 3.76 -5.63
CA LEU A 38 -14.19 3.16 -5.17
C LEU A 38 -14.84 2.25 -6.23
N GLU A 39 -14.77 2.63 -7.51
CA GLU A 39 -15.23 1.79 -8.62
C GLU A 39 -14.39 0.50 -8.74
N ILE A 40 -13.08 0.59 -8.57
CA ILE A 40 -12.17 -0.57 -8.61
C ILE A 40 -12.42 -1.50 -7.43
N GLU A 41 -12.59 -0.95 -6.21
CA GLU A 41 -12.97 -1.72 -5.03
C GLU A 41 -14.25 -2.49 -5.26
N LEU A 42 -15.32 -1.81 -5.65
CA LEU A 42 -16.63 -2.43 -5.90
C LEU A 42 -16.55 -3.50 -6.98
N PHE A 43 -15.76 -3.27 -8.04
CA PHE A 43 -15.54 -4.27 -9.08
C PHE A 43 -14.91 -5.55 -8.52
N PHE A 44 -13.81 -5.44 -7.77
CA PHE A 44 -13.13 -6.60 -7.19
C PHE A 44 -13.95 -7.26 -6.08
N GLN A 45 -14.66 -6.48 -5.27
CA GLN A 45 -15.55 -7.01 -4.23
C GLN A 45 -16.63 -7.91 -4.83
N ASN A 46 -17.28 -7.45 -5.90
CA ASN A 46 -18.29 -8.24 -6.61
C ASN A 46 -17.69 -9.47 -7.30
N LEU A 47 -16.47 -9.35 -7.83
CA LEU A 47 -15.80 -10.47 -8.53
C LEU A 47 -15.33 -11.56 -7.56
N LEU A 48 -14.80 -11.18 -6.40
CA LEU A 48 -14.18 -12.07 -5.43
C LEU A 48 -15.11 -12.46 -4.29
N ASN A 49 -16.26 -11.78 -4.16
CA ASN A 49 -17.21 -11.92 -3.06
C ASN A 49 -16.52 -11.79 -1.69
N ARG A 50 -15.68 -10.77 -1.56
CA ARG A 50 -14.87 -10.45 -0.37
C ARG A 50 -14.62 -8.94 -0.32
N GLU A 51 -14.42 -8.40 0.88
CA GLU A 51 -14.04 -7.00 1.06
C GLU A 51 -12.66 -6.72 0.45
N ILE A 52 -12.53 -5.58 -0.21
CA ILE A 52 -11.32 -5.12 -0.91
C ILE A 52 -11.07 -3.68 -0.49
N ASP A 53 -9.84 -3.39 -0.08
CA ASP A 53 -9.33 -2.02 0.13
C ASP A 53 -8.30 -1.70 -0.94
N VAL A 54 -8.45 -0.56 -1.62
CA VAL A 54 -7.55 -0.15 -2.70
C VAL A 54 -6.87 1.17 -2.36
N LEU A 55 -5.54 1.15 -2.31
CA LEU A 55 -4.72 2.33 -2.06
C LEU A 55 -3.97 2.80 -3.30
N ASP A 56 -3.96 4.11 -3.54
CA ASP A 56 -3.09 4.76 -4.54
C ASP A 56 -1.74 5.14 -3.92
N LEU A 57 -0.66 4.50 -4.38
CA LEU A 57 0.70 4.77 -3.93
C LEU A 57 1.23 6.16 -4.32
N ARG A 58 0.61 6.83 -5.31
CA ARG A 58 0.91 8.21 -5.68
C ARG A 58 0.05 9.24 -4.96
N SER A 59 -0.91 8.82 -4.14
CA SER A 59 -1.69 9.76 -3.36
C SER A 59 -0.79 10.56 -2.41
N GLU A 60 -0.98 11.86 -2.37
CA GLU A 60 -0.30 12.77 -1.46
C GLU A 60 -0.82 12.64 -0.02
N SER A 61 -2.05 12.14 0.15
CA SER A 61 -2.65 11.90 1.47
C SER A 61 -2.28 10.54 2.06
N LEU A 62 -1.63 9.66 1.30
CA LEU A 62 -1.20 8.36 1.80
C LEU A 62 -0.09 8.53 2.82
N ASP A 63 -0.33 8.01 4.03
CA ASP A 63 0.65 8.04 5.11
C ASP A 63 1.96 7.36 4.70
N ILE A 64 3.07 8.00 5.03
CA ILE A 64 4.40 7.54 4.62
C ILE A 64 4.76 6.18 5.22
N PHE A 65 4.31 5.87 6.44
CA PHE A 65 4.59 4.57 7.07
C PHE A 65 3.76 3.46 6.42
N VAL A 66 2.52 3.74 6.02
CA VAL A 66 1.71 2.81 5.22
C VAL A 66 2.39 2.55 3.88
N LYS A 67 2.84 3.61 3.19
CA LYS A 67 3.59 3.49 1.93
C LYS A 67 4.86 2.66 2.09
N ILE A 68 5.66 2.91 3.13
CA ILE A 68 6.87 2.12 3.45
C ILE A 68 6.51 0.65 3.73
N SER A 69 5.45 0.39 4.48
CA SER A 69 4.99 -0.97 4.77
C SER A 69 4.67 -1.72 3.48
N ILE A 70 3.87 -1.13 2.60
CA ILE A 70 3.49 -1.72 1.31
C ILE A 70 4.72 -1.98 0.43
N LEU A 71 5.64 -1.03 0.36
CA LEU A 71 6.85 -1.15 -0.46
C LEU A 71 7.80 -2.25 0.04
N ASN A 72 7.80 -2.55 1.34
CA ASN A 72 8.67 -3.56 1.94
C ASN A 72 8.04 -4.96 1.94
N THR A 73 6.72 -5.08 2.11
CA THR A 73 6.04 -6.37 2.32
C THR A 73 5.15 -6.79 1.14
N GLY A 74 4.75 -5.84 0.30
CA GLY A 74 3.83 -6.07 -0.79
C GLY A 74 4.39 -7.03 -1.84
N LYS A 75 3.53 -7.93 -2.34
CA LYS A 75 3.86 -8.84 -3.45
C LYS A 75 3.30 -8.26 -4.74
N ILE A 76 4.18 -8.08 -5.73
CA ILE A 76 3.78 -7.59 -7.06
C ILE A 76 2.97 -8.68 -7.76
N ILE A 77 1.77 -8.32 -8.21
CA ILE A 77 0.91 -9.21 -9.02
C ILE A 77 0.80 -8.76 -10.46
N TYR A 78 1.08 -7.47 -10.74
CA TYR A 78 1.14 -6.95 -12.11
C TYR A 78 2.03 -5.72 -12.21
N THR A 79 2.85 -5.67 -13.26
CA THR A 79 3.61 -4.50 -13.73
C THR A 79 3.59 -4.47 -15.26
N ALA A 80 3.54 -3.27 -15.83
CA ALA A 80 3.67 -3.04 -17.27
C ALA A 80 5.10 -2.67 -17.69
N ASP A 81 5.99 -2.39 -16.73
CA ASP A 81 7.30 -1.78 -16.92
C ASP A 81 8.42 -2.52 -16.16
N ASP A 82 8.21 -3.82 -15.90
CA ASP A 82 9.16 -4.70 -15.21
C ASP A 82 9.60 -4.17 -13.83
N GLY A 83 8.71 -3.43 -13.15
CA GLY A 83 8.92 -2.91 -11.81
C GLY A 83 9.72 -1.61 -11.74
N MET A 84 10.15 -1.02 -12.86
CA MET A 84 10.94 0.21 -12.86
C MET A 84 10.28 1.37 -12.10
N SER A 85 8.98 1.63 -12.32
CA SER A 85 8.26 2.69 -11.61
C SER A 85 8.19 2.46 -10.10
N LEU A 86 8.14 1.19 -9.69
CA LEU A 86 8.11 0.82 -8.27
C LEU A 86 9.48 1.04 -7.62
N GLU A 87 10.56 0.70 -8.31
CA GLU A 87 11.93 0.96 -7.84
C GLU A 87 12.21 2.46 -7.68
N VAL A 88 11.73 3.28 -8.62
CA VAL A 88 11.81 4.75 -8.49
C VAL A 88 11.07 5.22 -7.24
N LEU A 89 9.83 4.79 -7.04
CA LEU A 89 9.04 5.15 -5.87
C LEU A 89 9.69 4.69 -4.56
N TYR A 90 10.30 3.50 -4.55
CA TYR A 90 11.05 2.98 -3.40
C TYR A 90 12.19 3.91 -3.02
N ASN A 91 13.05 4.25 -3.99
CA ASN A 91 14.20 5.12 -3.78
C ASN A 91 13.81 6.53 -3.34
N GLU A 92 12.74 7.08 -3.91
CA GLU A 92 12.17 8.37 -3.49
C GLU A 92 11.67 8.31 -2.05
N THR A 93 10.93 7.25 -1.69
CA THR A 93 10.37 7.08 -0.35
C THR A 93 11.47 6.88 0.72
N ASP A 94 12.47 6.04 0.45
CA ASP A 94 13.62 5.82 1.34
C ASP A 94 14.41 7.12 1.55
N ARG A 95 14.63 7.88 0.48
CA ARG A 95 15.28 9.20 0.58
C ARG A 95 14.49 10.16 1.47
N ILE A 96 13.19 10.31 1.25
CA ILE A 96 12.32 11.19 2.06
C ILE A 96 12.36 10.76 3.53
N TYR A 97 12.27 9.46 3.79
CA TYR A 97 12.33 8.93 5.15
C TYR A 97 13.65 9.28 5.84
N ARG A 98 14.79 9.03 5.20
CA ARG A 98 16.13 9.32 5.75
C ARG A 98 16.36 10.81 5.98
N GLU A 99 15.94 11.66 5.06
CA GLU A 99 16.07 13.12 5.20
C GLU A 99 15.23 13.66 6.38
N ASN A 100 14.19 12.94 6.80
CA ASN A 100 13.25 13.35 7.85
C ASN A 100 13.26 12.41 9.07
N GLU A 101 14.25 11.54 9.21
CA GLU A 101 14.25 10.44 10.19
C GLU A 101 14.01 10.94 11.63
N ASN A 102 14.70 12.02 12.02
CA ASN A 102 14.53 12.63 13.35
C ASN A 102 13.10 13.14 13.57
N PHE A 103 12.52 13.84 12.58
CA PHE A 103 11.16 14.36 12.66
C PHE A 103 10.13 13.22 12.74
N MET A 104 10.33 12.17 11.93
CA MET A 104 9.46 10.99 11.91
C MET A 104 9.56 10.18 13.21
N TYR A 105 10.75 10.08 13.81
CA TYR A 105 10.94 9.44 15.11
C TYR A 105 10.09 10.12 16.19
N PHE A 106 10.16 11.44 16.30
CA PHE A 106 9.37 12.19 17.29
C PHE A 106 7.86 12.05 17.05
N ARG A 107 7.40 12.14 15.78
CA ARG A 107 5.97 11.93 15.47
C ARG A 107 5.48 10.54 15.86
N LYS A 108 6.30 9.50 15.67
CA LYS A 108 5.93 8.13 16.05
C LYS A 108 5.80 7.98 17.56
N VAL A 109 6.66 8.64 18.34
CA VAL A 109 6.59 8.64 19.81
C VAL A 109 5.36 9.41 20.30
N ASP A 110 5.09 10.59 19.75
CA ASP A 110 4.00 11.47 20.20
C ASP A 110 2.59 10.92 19.89
N VAL A 111 2.44 10.12 18.82
CA VAL A 111 1.15 9.51 18.45
C VAL A 111 0.87 8.21 19.23
N LEU A 112 1.92 7.59 19.80
CA LEU A 112 1.84 6.34 20.58
C LEU A 112 1.89 6.57 22.11
N SER A 113 1.91 7.83 22.57
CA SER A 113 1.90 8.22 23.99
C SER A 113 0.52 8.64 24.49
#